data_AF-A0A0G2FVV8-F1
#
_entry.id   AF-A0A0G2FVV8-F1
#
_cell.length_a   1.000
_cell.length_b   1.000
_cell.length_c   1.000
_cell.angle_alpha   90.00
_cell.angle_beta   90.00
_cell.angle_gamma   90.00
#
_symmetry.space_group_name_H-M   'P 1'
#
loop_
_entity.id
_entity.type
_entity.pdbx_description
1 polymer ?
#
loop_
_entity_poly.entity_id
_entity_poly.type
_entity_poly.pdbx_seq_one_letter_code
_entity_poly.pdbx_strand_id
1 'polypeptide(L)'
;MNPRLYSLTISMIPRYSTGTVCQRLTNFLRLAAIQEQAIESTRAMLPFRGPPVLQGLRHVRLEFEPDAKDELGSLDSETDDLDSEALLEQGTEAFSFFSESAWGTSSSPARSRVKTQTAVAAGAEAADTKDQGPFTTEEKIDGYPFNKARDEQVSFTTNAGGDHNQPSKLVSVWVGSGIISPENPPAVNEYTRNVCDAANRGGVCPATPCHVAAGVPAGSFIFERAWDSIMLPAATAEVRLPTKAELRGMQDVVARIKAFRLESRRQYAALDAGRRNVSGHEYWRGRLELVLPQGRVHSSDYWR
;
A
#
# COMPACT_ATOMS: atom_id res chain seq x y z
N MET A 1 2.72 10.81 18.74
CA MET A 1 1.86 9.66 19.12
C MET A 1 0.72 10.15 20.00
N ASN A 2 -0.50 9.63 19.82
CA ASN A 2 -1.65 9.98 20.66
C ASN A 2 -1.47 9.40 22.08
N PRO A 3 -1.37 10.22 23.15
CA PRO A 3 -1.13 9.74 24.52
C PRO A 3 -2.34 9.06 25.17
N ARG A 4 -3.51 9.08 24.52
CA ARG A 4 -4.72 8.39 25.00
C ARG A 4 -4.81 6.93 24.54
N LEU A 5 -4.01 6.53 23.55
CA LEU A 5 -4.00 5.16 23.07
C LEU A 5 -3.24 4.27 24.05
N TYR A 6 -3.93 3.27 24.59
CA TYR A 6 -3.35 2.28 25.51
C TYR A 6 -2.87 1.03 24.78
N SER A 7 -3.62 0.56 23.78
CA SER A 7 -3.31 -0.62 22.96
C SER A 7 -3.43 -0.28 21.48
N LEU A 8 -2.55 -0.85 20.66
CA LEU A 8 -2.56 -0.74 19.20
C LEU A 8 -2.35 -2.12 18.57
N THR A 9 -3.22 -2.49 17.63
CA THR A 9 -3.02 -3.66 16.79
C THR A 9 -2.73 -3.20 15.36
N ILE A 10 -1.62 -3.67 14.79
CA ILE A 10 -1.24 -3.46 13.39
C ILE A 10 -1.35 -4.82 12.71
N SER A 11 -2.26 -4.93 11.75
CA SER A 11 -2.51 -6.17 11.02
C SER A 11 -1.89 -6.16 9.62
N MET A 12 -1.90 -7.32 8.97
CA MET A 12 -1.45 -7.51 7.59
C MET A 12 0.00 -7.08 7.38
N ILE A 13 0.86 -7.39 8.34
CA ILE A 13 2.30 -7.10 8.23
C ILE A 13 2.96 -8.23 7.43
N PRO A 14 3.64 -7.92 6.32
CA PRO A 14 4.31 -8.95 5.55
C PRO A 14 5.46 -9.57 6.37
N ARG A 15 5.63 -10.90 6.29
CA ARG A 15 6.70 -11.60 7.02
C ARG A 15 8.09 -11.15 6.58
N TYR A 16 8.26 -10.91 5.29
CA TYR A 16 9.49 -10.40 4.71
C TYR A 16 9.27 -9.02 4.10
N SER A 17 10.27 -8.15 4.20
CA SER A 17 10.23 -6.81 3.61
C SER A 17 11.59 -6.43 3.03
N THR A 18 11.59 -5.51 2.06
CA THR A 18 12.79 -4.82 1.56
C THR A 18 13.48 -3.95 2.62
N GLY A 19 12.92 -3.87 3.83
CA GLY A 19 13.53 -3.24 5.00
C GLY A 19 12.80 -1.99 5.48
N THR A 20 12.04 -1.33 4.62
CA THR A 20 11.28 -0.12 4.99
C THR A 20 10.26 -0.40 6.10
N VAL A 21 9.58 -1.54 6.05
CA VAL A 21 8.64 -1.97 7.10
C VAL A 21 9.39 -2.16 8.43
N CYS A 22 10.53 -2.86 8.40
CA CYS A 22 11.38 -3.03 9.56
C CYS A 22 11.79 -1.67 10.17
N GLN A 23 12.28 -0.76 9.35
CA GLN A 23 12.70 0.58 9.78
C GLN A 23 11.55 1.36 10.42
N ARG A 24 10.37 1.36 9.79
CA ARG A 24 9.19 2.07 10.30
C ARG A 24 8.72 1.47 11.62
N LEU A 25 8.68 0.14 11.75
CA LEU A 25 8.29 -0.53 13.00
C LEU A 25 9.31 -0.29 14.12
N THR A 26 10.61 -0.35 13.82
CA THR A 26 11.66 -0.01 14.79
C THR A 26 11.56 1.45 15.24
N ASN A 27 11.41 2.39 14.30
CA ASN A 27 11.24 3.80 14.63
C ASN A 27 9.97 4.06 15.43
N PHE A 28 8.88 3.35 15.13
CA PHE A 28 7.66 3.42 15.92
C PHE A 28 7.91 2.98 17.37
N LEU A 29 8.62 1.88 17.60
CA LEU A 29 8.97 1.43 18.95
C LEU A 29 9.87 2.43 19.70
N ARG A 30 10.81 3.09 19.00
CA ARG A 30 11.60 4.20 19.56
C ARG A 30 10.72 5.37 19.99
N LEU A 31 9.77 5.77 19.14
CA LEU A 31 8.81 6.83 19.47
C LEU A 31 7.95 6.45 20.68
N ALA A 32 7.57 5.17 20.81
CA ALA A 32 6.87 4.67 21.99
C ALA A 32 7.72 4.75 23.26
N ALA A 33 9.02 4.44 23.17
CA ALA A 33 9.96 4.61 24.29
C ALA A 33 10.11 6.08 24.71
N ILE A 34 10.21 7.00 23.73
CA ILE A 34 10.27 8.44 23.97
C ILE A 34 8.99 8.94 24.66
N GLN A 35 7.82 8.50 24.18
CA GLN A 35 6.54 8.84 24.79
C GLN A 35 6.48 8.37 26.25
N GLU A 36 6.93 7.13 26.51
CA GLU A 36 6.98 6.57 27.86
C GLU A 36 7.87 7.40 28.79
N GLN A 37 9.09 7.75 28.36
CA GLN A 37 10.00 8.58 29.14
C GLN A 37 9.43 9.98 29.41
N ALA A 38 8.76 10.58 28.43
CA ALA A 38 8.10 11.88 28.61
C ALA A 38 7.01 11.80 29.68
N ILE A 39 6.17 10.76 29.64
CA ILE A 39 5.11 10.51 30.63
C ILE A 39 5.70 10.29 32.02
N GLU A 40 6.78 9.54 32.14
CA GLU A 40 7.45 9.30 33.43
C GLU A 40 8.11 10.54 34.00
N SER A 41 8.74 11.34 33.14
CA SER A 41 9.31 12.62 33.53
C SER A 41 8.22 13.56 34.05
N THR A 42 7.07 13.64 33.36
CA THR A 42 5.91 14.40 33.84
C THR A 42 5.38 13.85 35.16
N ARG A 43 5.28 12.51 35.30
CA ARG A 43 4.83 11.88 36.54
C ARG A 43 5.76 12.17 37.72
N ALA A 44 7.07 12.19 37.49
CA ALA A 44 8.06 12.51 38.52
C ALA A 44 8.02 13.98 38.97
N MET A 45 7.56 14.89 38.09
CA MET A 45 7.39 16.31 38.40
C MET A 45 6.07 16.64 39.12
N LEU A 46 5.10 15.73 39.10
CA LEU A 46 3.80 15.97 39.69
C LEU A 46 3.79 15.71 41.21
N PRO A 47 3.03 16.52 41.97
CA PRO A 47 2.87 16.29 43.40
C PRO A 47 2.12 14.97 43.64
N PHE A 48 2.30 14.40 44.85
CA PHE A 48 1.73 13.10 45.25
C PHE A 48 0.18 13.01 45.12
N ARG A 49 -0.52 14.14 45.05
CA ARG A 49 -1.97 14.25 44.80
C ARG A 49 -2.32 15.07 43.55
N GLY A 50 -1.53 14.93 42.50
CA GLY A 50 -1.81 15.51 41.19
C GLY A 50 -2.90 14.74 40.42
N PRO A 51 -3.45 15.33 39.35
CA PRO A 51 -4.36 14.63 38.44
C PRO A 51 -3.68 13.39 37.83
N PRO A 52 -4.45 12.34 37.48
CA PRO A 52 -3.89 11.13 36.93
C PRO A 52 -3.21 11.39 35.57
N VAL A 53 -1.95 10.96 35.45
CA VAL A 53 -1.21 11.03 34.18
C VAL A 53 -1.66 9.90 33.27
N LEU A 54 -1.88 10.21 32.00
CA LEU A 54 -2.17 9.21 30.97
C LEU A 54 -1.00 8.22 30.89
N GLN A 55 -1.32 6.94 30.77
CA GLN A 55 -0.30 5.90 30.67
C GLN A 55 0.34 5.85 29.27
N GLY A 56 -0.31 6.37 28.24
CA GLY A 56 0.17 6.23 26.86
C GLY A 56 0.12 4.77 26.40
N LEU A 57 0.87 4.47 25.32
CA LEU A 57 0.86 3.16 24.71
C LEU A 57 1.59 2.14 25.60
N ARG A 58 0.89 1.04 25.93
CA ARG A 58 1.37 -0.04 26.80
C ARG A 58 1.29 -1.42 26.16
N HIS A 59 0.50 -1.57 25.10
CA HIS A 59 0.36 -2.84 24.38
C HIS A 59 0.39 -2.60 22.87
N VAL A 60 1.25 -3.34 22.17
CA VAL A 60 1.35 -3.34 20.71
C VAL A 60 1.25 -4.78 20.25
N ARG A 61 0.31 -5.06 19.35
CA ARG A 61 0.14 -6.35 18.70
C ARG A 61 0.42 -6.20 17.21
N LEU A 62 1.34 -7.00 16.70
CA LEU A 62 1.73 -7.04 15.30
C LEU A 62 1.26 -8.36 14.71
N GLU A 63 0.28 -8.32 13.83
CA GLU A 63 -0.26 -9.50 13.16
C GLU A 63 0.33 -9.61 11.76
N PHE A 64 1.00 -10.73 11.53
CA PHE A 64 1.70 -11.00 10.28
C PHE A 64 0.82 -11.79 9.33
N GLU A 65 1.04 -11.54 8.03
CA GLU A 65 0.46 -12.32 6.95
C GLU A 65 1.07 -13.73 6.90
N PRO A 66 0.33 -14.76 6.43
CA PRO A 66 0.89 -16.10 6.22
C PRO A 66 2.09 -16.05 5.29
N ASP A 67 3.14 -16.80 5.64
CA ASP A 67 4.32 -16.91 4.81
C ASP A 67 3.95 -17.77 3.58
N ALA A 68 4.11 -17.22 2.38
CA ALA A 68 3.92 -17.98 1.15
C ALA A 68 4.83 -19.21 1.06
N LYS A 69 5.97 -19.23 1.78
CA LYS A 69 6.83 -20.42 1.88
C LYS A 69 6.19 -21.55 2.68
N ASP A 70 5.34 -21.22 3.65
CA ASP A 70 4.61 -22.21 4.44
C ASP A 70 3.49 -22.87 3.62
N GLU A 71 2.91 -22.15 2.65
CA GLU A 71 1.95 -22.72 1.68
C GLU A 71 2.65 -23.60 0.62
N LEU A 72 3.83 -23.18 0.13
CA LEU A 72 4.62 -23.97 -0.83
C LEU A 72 5.20 -25.24 -0.23
N GLY A 73 5.70 -25.20 1.01
CA GLY A 73 6.20 -26.39 1.71
C GLY A 73 5.10 -27.41 2.05
N SER A 74 3.84 -26.98 2.10
CA SER A 74 2.69 -27.90 2.22
C SER A 74 2.35 -28.59 0.90
N LEU A 75 2.62 -27.95 -0.25
CA LEU A 75 2.40 -28.52 -1.58
C LEU A 75 3.54 -29.48 -1.99
N ASP A 76 4.79 -29.17 -1.60
CA ASP A 76 5.93 -30.06 -1.85
C ASP A 76 5.83 -31.39 -1.06
N SER A 77 5.05 -31.43 0.02
CA SER A 77 4.78 -32.67 0.75
C SER A 77 3.64 -33.51 0.14
N GLU A 78 2.83 -32.96 -0.77
CA GLU A 78 1.77 -33.70 -1.47
C GLU A 78 2.19 -34.20 -2.85
N THR A 79 3.32 -33.73 -3.39
CA THR A 79 3.82 -34.11 -4.72
C THR A 79 4.84 -35.25 -4.72
N ASP A 80 5.46 -35.56 -3.56
CA ASP A 80 6.44 -36.67 -3.45
C ASP A 80 5.78 -38.07 -3.44
N ASP A 81 4.45 -38.16 -3.31
CA ASP A 81 3.67 -39.41 -3.34
C ASP A 81 2.91 -39.63 -4.67
N LEU A 82 3.01 -38.72 -5.64
CA LEU A 82 2.39 -38.89 -6.96
C LEU A 82 3.42 -39.39 -7.97
N ASP A 83 3.50 -40.72 -8.07
CA ASP A 83 4.29 -41.43 -9.08
C ASP A 83 3.79 -41.05 -10.50
N SER A 84 4.45 -40.04 -11.07
CA SER A 84 4.15 -39.49 -12.39
C SER A 84 4.44 -40.48 -13.53
N GLU A 85 5.21 -41.54 -13.25
CA GLU A 85 5.47 -42.64 -14.19
C GLU A 85 4.26 -43.59 -14.28
N ALA A 86 3.63 -43.92 -13.15
CA ALA A 86 2.43 -44.75 -13.11
C ALA A 86 1.19 -44.09 -13.80
N LEU A 87 1.10 -42.76 -13.75
CA LEU A 87 -0.02 -42.00 -14.34
C LEU A 87 0.09 -41.92 -15.88
N LEU A 88 1.31 -41.96 -16.43
CA LEU A 88 1.55 -42.02 -17.88
C LEU A 88 1.26 -43.40 -18.47
N GLU A 89 1.51 -44.48 -17.71
CA GLU A 89 1.16 -45.84 -18.14
C GLU A 89 -0.36 -46.07 -18.16
N GLN A 90 -1.10 -45.47 -17.22
CA GLN A 90 -2.56 -45.61 -17.14
C GLN A 90 -3.32 -44.85 -18.25
N GLY A 91 -2.66 -43.96 -18.99
CA GLY A 91 -3.28 -43.15 -20.05
C GLY A 91 -3.34 -43.79 -21.45
N THR A 92 -2.73 -44.96 -21.66
CA THR A 92 -2.55 -45.51 -23.01
C THR A 92 -3.67 -46.45 -23.49
N GLU A 93 -4.58 -46.90 -22.62
CA GLU A 93 -5.64 -47.86 -23.00
C GLU A 93 -7.09 -47.32 -22.97
N ALA A 94 -7.34 -46.06 -22.60
CA ALA A 94 -8.71 -45.58 -22.32
C ALA A 94 -9.27 -44.49 -23.25
N PHE A 95 -8.65 -44.19 -24.39
CA PHE A 95 -9.19 -43.25 -25.38
C PHE A 95 -9.33 -43.87 -26.78
N SER A 96 -10.07 -44.97 -26.86
CA SER A 96 -10.67 -45.47 -28.11
C SER A 96 -12.19 -45.30 -28.04
N PHE A 97 -12.68 -44.07 -28.27
CA PHE A 97 -14.12 -43.78 -28.32
C PHE A 97 -14.57 -43.01 -29.59
N PHE A 98 -13.67 -42.69 -30.52
CA PHE A 98 -14.08 -42.05 -31.78
C PHE A 98 -13.41 -42.69 -32.99
N SER A 99 -13.80 -43.94 -33.27
CA SER A 99 -13.67 -44.50 -34.62
C SER A 99 -15.05 -44.81 -35.17
N GLU A 100 -15.37 -44.05 -36.22
CA GLU A 100 -16.14 -44.46 -37.39
C GLU A 100 -17.62 -44.03 -37.51
N SER A 101 -17.77 -42.89 -38.20
CA SER A 101 -18.71 -42.61 -39.31
C SER A 101 -20.17 -42.22 -39.02
N ALA A 102 -20.47 -40.93 -39.23
CA ALA A 102 -21.69 -40.48 -39.94
C ALA A 102 -21.65 -38.96 -40.28
N TRP A 103 -21.50 -38.61 -41.58
CA TRP A 103 -21.91 -37.37 -42.28
C TRP A 103 -21.33 -36.01 -41.81
N GLY A 104 -20.80 -35.10 -42.63
CA GLY A 104 -20.71 -34.96 -44.07
C GLY A 104 -19.96 -33.65 -44.40
N THR A 105 -19.38 -33.64 -45.59
CA THR A 105 -18.51 -32.62 -46.20
C THR A 105 -19.13 -31.21 -46.26
N SER A 106 -18.35 -30.17 -45.91
CA SER A 106 -18.32 -28.93 -46.71
C SER A 106 -17.04 -28.12 -46.45
N SER A 107 -16.19 -28.10 -47.49
CA SER A 107 -15.19 -27.06 -47.80
C SER A 107 -15.85 -25.66 -47.86
N SER A 108 -15.22 -24.50 -47.71
CA SER A 108 -13.90 -24.03 -48.15
C SER A 108 -13.59 -22.63 -47.56
N PRO A 109 -12.37 -22.08 -47.76
CA PRO A 109 -11.77 -21.00 -46.96
C PRO A 109 -11.85 -19.60 -47.60
N ALA A 110 -11.69 -18.55 -46.80
CA ALA A 110 -11.53 -17.16 -47.27
C ALA A 110 -10.10 -16.64 -47.02
N ARG A 111 -9.45 -16.21 -48.12
CA ARG A 111 -8.18 -15.48 -48.19
C ARG A 111 -8.39 -13.97 -47.99
N SER A 112 -7.45 -13.30 -47.31
CA SER A 112 -6.94 -11.95 -47.66
C SER A 112 -5.73 -11.63 -46.75
N ARG A 113 -4.48 -11.72 -47.21
CA ARG A 113 -3.63 -10.73 -47.92
C ARG A 113 -3.23 -9.47 -47.11
N VAL A 114 -2.08 -9.58 -46.44
CA VAL A 114 -0.87 -8.71 -46.39
C VAL A 114 -1.02 -7.19 -46.57
N LYS A 115 -0.46 -6.42 -45.61
CA LYS A 115 0.50 -5.35 -45.93
C LYS A 115 1.47 -5.02 -44.78
N THR A 116 2.70 -5.43 -44.97
CA THR A 116 3.93 -4.94 -44.32
C THR A 116 4.26 -3.55 -44.86
N GLN A 117 4.66 -2.62 -44.01
CA GLN A 117 5.41 -1.43 -44.41
C GLN A 117 6.63 -1.26 -43.51
N THR A 118 7.79 -1.19 -44.16
CA THR A 118 9.11 -0.88 -43.60
C THR A 118 9.67 0.25 -44.46
N ALA A 119 10.21 1.31 -43.83
CA ALA A 119 11.11 2.31 -44.42
C ALA A 119 11.25 3.51 -43.45
N VAL A 120 12.38 4.20 -43.18
CA VAL A 120 13.84 4.05 -43.34
C VAL A 120 14.44 5.07 -42.32
N ALA A 121 15.65 4.83 -41.84
CA ALA A 121 16.44 5.77 -41.02
C ALA A 121 17.17 6.85 -41.85
N ALA A 122 17.36 8.04 -41.26
CA ALA A 122 18.46 9.01 -41.44
C ALA A 122 18.09 10.27 -40.61
N GLY A 123 18.94 11.00 -39.90
CA GLY A 123 20.38 10.99 -39.66
C GLY A 123 20.65 12.03 -38.56
N ALA A 124 21.80 11.91 -37.90
CA ALA A 124 22.24 12.76 -36.80
C ALA A 124 22.50 14.21 -37.23
N GLU A 125 22.33 15.18 -36.31
CA GLU A 125 23.27 16.28 -36.12
C GLU A 125 23.15 16.85 -34.69
N ALA A 126 24.29 17.33 -34.19
CA ALA A 126 24.56 17.76 -32.83
C ALA A 126 24.66 19.29 -32.71
N ALA A 127 24.81 19.77 -31.46
CA ALA A 127 24.86 21.15 -30.96
C ALA A 127 23.47 21.79 -30.79
N ASP A 128 23.14 22.48 -29.71
CA ASP A 128 23.96 23.43 -28.95
C ASP A 128 23.48 23.54 -27.49
N THR A 129 24.42 23.85 -26.62
CA THR A 129 24.26 23.91 -25.16
C THR A 129 23.79 25.31 -24.78
N LYS A 130 22.56 25.46 -24.29
CA LYS A 130 22.15 26.65 -23.52
C LYS A 130 21.34 26.26 -22.30
N ASP A 131 22.11 26.05 -21.23
CA ASP A 131 21.89 26.55 -19.88
C ASP A 131 20.63 27.43 -19.71
N GLN A 132 19.59 26.89 -19.09
CA GLN A 132 18.50 27.66 -18.50
C GLN A 132 18.17 27.07 -17.12
N GLY A 133 18.08 27.97 -16.13
CA GLY A 133 17.88 27.69 -14.71
C GLY A 133 16.56 26.99 -14.37
N PRO A 134 16.19 26.91 -13.08
CA PRO A 134 15.18 25.97 -12.59
C PRO A 134 13.78 26.40 -13.07
N PHE A 135 13.34 25.84 -14.20
CA PHE A 135 11.97 25.97 -14.65
C PHE A 135 11.09 25.09 -13.76
N THR A 136 10.33 25.72 -12.86
CA THR A 136 9.10 25.15 -12.33
C THR A 136 8.09 25.06 -13.47
N THR A 137 8.10 23.94 -14.20
CA THR A 137 7.19 23.72 -15.32
C THR A 137 5.80 23.43 -14.77
N GLU A 138 4.90 24.41 -14.84
CA GLU A 138 3.48 24.19 -14.64
C GLU A 138 2.95 23.34 -15.79
N GLU A 139 2.33 22.21 -15.49
CA GLU A 139 1.72 21.31 -16.47
C GLU A 139 0.22 21.55 -16.50
N LYS A 140 -0.30 22.04 -17.63
CA LYS A 140 -1.73 22.27 -17.81
C LYS A 140 -2.39 21.08 -18.49
N ILE A 141 -3.49 20.60 -17.93
CA ILE A 141 -4.30 19.52 -18.49
C ILE A 141 -5.39 20.10 -19.39
N ASP A 142 -5.26 19.91 -20.70
CA ASP A 142 -6.24 20.39 -21.70
C ASP A 142 -7.39 19.39 -21.99
N GLY A 143 -7.41 18.26 -21.28
CA GLY A 143 -8.41 17.19 -21.42
C GLY A 143 -9.73 17.43 -20.68
N TYR A 144 -10.71 16.57 -20.96
CA TYR A 144 -11.91 16.47 -20.11
C TYR A 144 -11.52 15.93 -18.72
N PRO A 145 -12.05 16.47 -17.61
CA PRO A 145 -13.18 17.41 -17.54
C PRO A 145 -12.79 18.89 -17.49
N PHE A 146 -11.51 19.24 -17.46
CA PHE A 146 -11.02 20.63 -17.31
C PHE A 146 -11.43 21.53 -18.47
N ASN A 147 -11.57 20.99 -19.67
CA ASN A 147 -12.11 21.73 -20.82
C ASN A 147 -13.59 22.13 -20.71
N LYS A 148 -14.35 21.52 -19.79
CA LYS A 148 -15.76 21.82 -19.52
C LYS A 148 -16.02 22.30 -18.09
N ALA A 149 -14.98 22.33 -17.25
CA ALA A 149 -15.07 22.83 -15.90
C ALA A 149 -15.30 24.35 -15.94
N ARG A 150 -16.23 24.84 -15.12
CA ARG A 150 -16.38 26.26 -14.81
C ARG A 150 -15.98 26.44 -13.36
N ASP A 151 -15.05 27.36 -13.10
CA ASP A 151 -14.54 27.64 -11.76
C ASP A 151 -14.11 26.37 -11.01
N GLU A 152 -13.35 25.51 -11.69
CA GLU A 152 -12.85 24.23 -11.15
C GLU A 152 -13.93 23.19 -10.81
N GLN A 153 -15.17 23.41 -11.25
CA GLN A 153 -16.30 22.53 -10.99
C GLN A 153 -16.93 22.02 -12.28
N VAL A 154 -17.43 20.79 -12.22
CA VAL A 154 -18.09 20.11 -13.34
C VAL A 154 -19.45 19.61 -12.87
N SER A 155 -20.48 19.90 -13.65
CA SER A 155 -21.81 19.37 -13.41
C SER A 155 -21.84 17.88 -13.75
N PHE A 156 -22.08 17.05 -12.73
CA PHE A 156 -22.11 15.60 -12.85
C PHE A 156 -23.48 15.07 -12.45
N THR A 157 -24.04 14.18 -13.26
CA THR A 157 -25.30 13.51 -12.95
C THR A 157 -25.04 12.29 -12.08
N THR A 158 -25.55 12.30 -10.85
CA THR A 158 -25.48 11.15 -9.95
C THR A 158 -26.85 10.50 -9.81
N ASN A 159 -26.88 9.17 -9.82
CA ASN A 159 -28.05 8.40 -9.43
C ASN A 159 -27.99 8.28 -7.90
N ALA A 160 -28.64 9.22 -7.22
CA ALA A 160 -28.72 9.17 -5.76
C ALA A 160 -29.56 7.94 -5.37
N GLY A 161 -28.99 7.05 -4.56
CA GLY A 161 -29.68 5.87 -4.04
C GLY A 161 -29.64 4.67 -4.98
N GLY A 162 -29.37 3.48 -4.45
CA GLY A 162 -29.44 2.20 -5.18
C GLY A 162 -30.86 1.80 -5.63
N ASP A 163 -31.77 2.77 -5.69
CA ASP A 163 -33.14 2.60 -6.13
C ASP A 163 -33.23 3.11 -7.58
N HIS A 164 -33.36 2.19 -8.54
CA HIS A 164 -33.32 2.46 -9.98
C HIS A 164 -34.43 3.41 -10.47
N ASN A 165 -35.38 3.78 -9.60
CA ASN A 165 -36.49 4.67 -9.89
C ASN A 165 -36.27 6.14 -9.49
N GLN A 166 -35.14 6.50 -8.87
CA GLN A 166 -34.90 7.90 -8.52
C GLN A 166 -34.28 8.69 -9.70
N PRO A 167 -34.81 9.88 -10.05
CA PRO A 167 -34.25 10.67 -11.14
C PRO A 167 -32.82 11.10 -10.82
N SER A 168 -31.94 11.00 -11.82
CA SER A 168 -30.56 11.47 -11.74
C SER A 168 -30.53 12.95 -11.32
N LYS A 169 -29.80 13.26 -10.25
CA LYS A 169 -29.62 14.64 -9.78
C LYS A 169 -28.33 15.21 -10.33
N LEU A 170 -28.37 16.45 -10.79
CA LEU A 170 -27.18 17.19 -11.17
C LEU A 170 -26.49 17.71 -9.90
N VAL A 171 -25.23 17.34 -9.72
CA VAL A 171 -24.38 17.76 -8.60
C VAL A 171 -23.16 18.47 -9.17
N SER A 172 -22.76 19.58 -8.54
CA SER A 172 -21.50 20.26 -8.88
C SER A 172 -20.34 19.57 -8.16
N VAL A 173 -19.39 19.03 -8.91
CA VAL A 173 -18.24 18.29 -8.38
C VAL A 173 -16.97 19.08 -8.68
N TRP A 174 -16.16 19.34 -7.67
CA TRP A 174 -14.86 20.00 -7.80
C TRP A 174 -13.84 19.04 -8.41
N VAL A 175 -13.19 19.49 -9.47
CA VAL A 175 -12.20 18.72 -10.24
C VAL A 175 -10.79 19.32 -10.14
N GLY A 176 -10.66 20.53 -9.59
CA GLY A 176 -9.39 21.26 -9.50
C GLY A 176 -9.18 22.23 -10.66
N SER A 177 -8.11 23.00 -10.57
CA SER A 177 -7.75 24.05 -11.55
C SER A 177 -7.28 23.51 -12.91
N GLY A 178 -6.99 22.21 -13.00
CA GLY A 178 -6.40 21.61 -14.19
C GLY A 178 -4.93 22.01 -14.41
N ILE A 179 -4.32 22.68 -13.43
CA ILE A 179 -2.91 23.09 -13.44
C ILE A 179 -2.19 22.25 -12.38
N ILE A 180 -1.23 21.46 -12.82
CA ILE A 180 -0.33 20.72 -11.95
C ILE A 180 0.91 21.58 -11.74
N SER A 181 1.12 22.01 -10.51
CA SER A 181 2.24 22.85 -10.12
C SER A 181 2.86 22.33 -8.82
N PRO A 182 4.19 22.41 -8.63
CA PRO A 182 4.82 22.12 -7.35
C PRO A 182 4.33 23.01 -6.19
N GLU A 183 3.68 24.14 -6.50
CA GLU A 183 3.05 25.03 -5.50
C GLU A 183 1.73 24.46 -4.94
N ASN A 184 1.07 23.58 -5.69
CA ASN A 184 -0.15 22.92 -5.25
C ASN A 184 0.15 21.78 -4.28
N PRO A 185 -0.74 21.50 -3.31
CA PRO A 185 -0.61 20.31 -2.47
C PRO A 185 -0.48 19.04 -3.32
N PRO A 186 0.46 18.11 -3.00
CA PRO A 186 0.70 16.92 -3.82
C PRO A 186 -0.55 16.08 -4.07
N ALA A 187 -1.41 15.94 -3.07
CA ALA A 187 -2.67 15.22 -3.19
C ALA A 187 -3.63 15.85 -4.22
N VAL A 188 -3.65 17.18 -4.31
CA VAL A 188 -4.48 17.91 -5.29
C VAL A 188 -3.96 17.68 -6.71
N ASN A 189 -2.64 17.68 -6.91
CA ASN A 189 -2.05 17.38 -8.21
C ASN A 189 -2.42 15.96 -8.69
N GLU A 190 -2.29 14.96 -7.81
CA GLU A 190 -2.65 13.57 -8.16
C GLU A 190 -4.15 13.40 -8.38
N TYR A 191 -4.99 14.02 -7.54
CA TYR A 191 -6.44 14.04 -7.78
C TYR A 191 -6.78 14.61 -9.16
N THR A 192 -6.19 15.77 -9.49
CA THR A 192 -6.41 16.47 -10.77
C THR A 192 -6.03 15.58 -11.96
N ARG A 193 -4.93 14.81 -11.86
CA ARG A 193 -4.57 13.79 -12.86
C ARG A 193 -5.59 12.66 -12.94
N ASN A 194 -5.96 12.08 -11.80
CA ASN A 194 -6.84 10.91 -11.73
C ASN A 194 -8.24 11.18 -12.29
N VAL A 195 -8.74 12.42 -12.14
CA VAL A 195 -10.04 12.85 -12.65
C VAL A 195 -10.13 12.83 -14.19
N CYS A 196 -9.00 12.87 -14.90
CA CYS A 196 -8.98 12.75 -16.36
C CYS A 196 -9.54 11.39 -16.83
N ASP A 197 -9.23 10.33 -16.08
CA ASP A 197 -9.73 8.99 -16.37
C ASP A 197 -11.24 8.89 -16.11
N ALA A 198 -11.98 8.42 -17.12
CA ALA A 198 -13.41 8.20 -17.01
C ALA A 198 -13.77 7.16 -15.95
N ALA A 199 -12.92 6.15 -15.75
CA ALA A 199 -13.16 5.10 -14.76
C ALA A 199 -13.13 5.63 -13.32
N ASN A 200 -12.41 6.72 -13.07
CA ASN A 200 -12.24 7.33 -11.75
C ASN A 200 -13.31 8.37 -11.40
N ARG A 201 -14.15 8.77 -12.37
CA ARG A 201 -15.25 9.74 -12.18
C ARG A 201 -16.51 9.07 -11.62
N GLY A 202 -16.35 8.28 -10.56
CA GLY A 202 -17.41 7.57 -9.86
C GLY A 202 -17.36 7.81 -8.36
N GLY A 203 -18.49 7.59 -7.68
CA GLY A 203 -18.61 7.80 -6.23
C GLY A 203 -18.49 9.27 -5.85
N VAL A 204 -19.56 10.05 -6.00
CA VAL A 204 -19.54 11.46 -5.61
C VAL A 204 -19.76 11.55 -4.10
N CYS A 205 -18.80 12.13 -3.37
CA CYS A 205 -18.88 12.31 -1.92
C CYS A 205 -18.59 13.75 -1.50
N PRO A 206 -19.18 14.24 -0.40
CA PRO A 206 -18.86 15.56 0.14
C PRO A 206 -17.42 15.57 0.69
N ALA A 207 -16.72 16.71 0.53
CA ALA A 207 -15.38 16.89 1.04
C ALA A 207 -15.34 16.74 2.59
N THR A 208 -14.52 15.81 3.07
CA THR A 208 -14.32 15.58 4.52
C THR A 208 -13.31 16.59 5.08
N PRO A 209 -13.21 16.76 6.42
CA PRO A 209 -12.18 17.62 7.02
C PRO A 209 -10.74 17.24 6.60
N CYS A 210 -10.48 15.96 6.33
CA CYS A 210 -9.18 15.49 5.84
C CYS A 210 -8.92 15.93 4.40
N HIS A 211 -9.94 15.93 3.53
CA HIS A 211 -9.83 16.46 2.16
C HIS A 211 -9.54 17.96 2.19
N VAL A 212 -10.23 18.71 3.06
CA VAL A 212 -10.02 20.14 3.22
C VAL A 212 -8.60 20.46 3.70
N ALA A 213 -8.10 19.70 4.68
CA ALA A 213 -6.71 19.83 5.13
C ALA A 213 -5.69 19.49 4.03
N ALA A 214 -6.05 18.67 3.05
CA ALA A 214 -5.23 18.32 1.89
C ALA A 214 -5.32 19.34 0.74
N GLY A 215 -6.18 20.38 0.85
CA GLY A 215 -6.30 21.45 -0.14
C GLY A 215 -7.61 21.49 -0.92
N VAL A 216 -8.56 20.59 -0.64
CA VAL A 216 -9.89 20.62 -1.29
C VAL A 216 -10.75 21.75 -0.71
N PRO A 217 -11.50 22.52 -1.53
CA PRO A 217 -12.38 23.56 -1.01
C PRO A 217 -13.46 23.02 -0.06
N ALA A 218 -13.69 23.70 1.06
CA ALA A 218 -14.72 23.31 2.02
C ALA A 218 -16.13 23.40 1.40
N GLY A 219 -16.97 22.41 1.70
CA GLY A 219 -18.34 22.34 1.17
C GLY A 219 -18.47 21.88 -0.29
N SER A 220 -17.36 21.49 -0.92
CA SER A 220 -17.38 20.92 -2.27
C SER A 220 -17.70 19.42 -2.26
N PHE A 221 -18.09 18.89 -3.42
CA PHE A 221 -18.14 17.45 -3.69
C PHE A 221 -16.93 17.05 -4.52
N ILE A 222 -16.42 15.84 -4.33
CA ILE A 222 -15.31 15.28 -5.10
C ILE A 222 -15.67 13.90 -5.64
N PHE A 223 -14.88 13.41 -6.60
CA PHE A 223 -14.92 12.01 -7.01
C PHE A 223 -14.10 11.17 -6.04
N GLU A 224 -14.77 10.42 -5.17
CA GLU A 224 -14.16 9.52 -4.18
C GLU A 224 -13.19 8.56 -4.83
N ARG A 225 -13.57 7.94 -5.96
CA ARG A 225 -12.72 6.98 -6.65
C ARG A 225 -11.44 7.62 -7.20
N ALA A 226 -11.50 8.85 -7.71
CA ALA A 226 -10.32 9.56 -8.17
C ALA A 226 -9.39 9.94 -7.00
N TRP A 227 -9.97 10.24 -5.84
CA TRP A 227 -9.23 10.52 -4.61
C TRP A 227 -8.55 9.26 -4.05
N ASP A 228 -9.25 8.14 -4.01
CA ASP A 228 -8.70 6.85 -3.56
C ASP A 228 -7.59 6.34 -4.49
N SER A 229 -7.71 6.60 -5.80
CA SER A 229 -6.67 6.28 -6.78
C SER A 229 -5.34 7.00 -6.54
N ILE A 230 -5.27 8.02 -5.67
CA ILE A 230 -3.99 8.62 -5.25
C ILE A 230 -3.12 7.60 -4.50
N MET A 231 -3.74 6.60 -3.86
CA MET A 231 -3.02 5.53 -3.15
C MET A 231 -2.51 4.45 -4.10
N LEU A 232 -2.99 4.43 -5.34
CA LEU A 232 -2.54 3.49 -6.36
C LEU A 232 -1.30 4.08 -7.06
N PRO A 233 -0.31 3.25 -7.41
CA PRO A 233 0.78 3.70 -8.26
C PRO A 233 0.19 4.27 -9.57
N ALA A 234 0.72 5.41 -10.02
CA ALA A 234 0.28 6.05 -11.25
C ALA A 234 0.28 5.04 -12.40
N ALA A 235 -0.64 5.16 -13.37
CA ALA A 235 -0.71 4.24 -14.51
C ALA A 235 0.61 4.16 -15.32
N THR A 236 1.47 5.17 -15.19
CA THR A 236 2.82 5.24 -15.79
C THR A 236 3.93 4.70 -14.89
N ALA A 237 3.66 4.51 -13.59
CA ALA A 237 4.58 3.84 -12.70
C ALA A 237 4.50 2.34 -13.01
N GLU A 238 5.48 1.83 -13.74
CA GLU A 238 5.67 0.39 -13.85
C GLU A 238 5.78 -0.19 -12.44
N VAL A 239 4.73 -0.89 -12.01
CA VAL A 239 4.78 -1.70 -10.80
C VAL A 239 5.70 -2.86 -11.11
N ARG A 240 7.00 -2.60 -10.95
CA ARG A 240 8.04 -3.57 -11.24
C ARG A 240 7.91 -4.69 -10.23
N LEU A 241 7.67 -5.90 -10.74
CA LEU A 241 7.78 -7.10 -9.94
C LEU A 241 9.19 -7.15 -9.34
N PRO A 242 9.32 -7.36 -8.02
CA PRO A 242 10.63 -7.48 -7.39
C PRO A 242 11.45 -8.57 -8.09
N THR A 243 12.71 -8.28 -8.38
CA THR A 243 13.64 -9.27 -8.93
C THR A 243 13.90 -10.39 -7.95
N LYS A 244 14.25 -11.59 -8.46
CA LYS A 244 14.67 -12.73 -7.62
C LYS A 244 15.85 -12.40 -6.69
N ALA A 245 16.68 -11.40 -7.02
CA ALA A 245 17.75 -10.93 -6.14
C ALA A 245 17.20 -10.09 -4.98
N GLU A 246 16.28 -9.16 -5.26
CA GLU A 246 15.59 -8.36 -4.23
C GLU A 246 14.77 -9.24 -3.30
N LEU A 247 14.04 -10.22 -3.84
CA LEU A 247 13.27 -11.20 -3.04
C LEU A 247 14.19 -12.02 -2.11
N ARG A 248 15.36 -12.43 -2.58
CA ARG A 248 16.38 -13.12 -1.76
C ARG A 248 17.01 -12.21 -0.70
N GLY A 249 17.05 -10.90 -0.95
CA GLY A 249 17.52 -9.89 -0.01
C GLY A 249 16.47 -9.39 0.98
N MET A 250 15.22 -9.85 0.89
CA MET A 250 14.16 -9.44 1.81
C MET A 250 14.47 -9.93 3.23
N GLN A 251 14.33 -9.02 4.18
CA GLN A 251 14.63 -9.27 5.59
C GLN A 251 13.40 -9.82 6.28
N ASP A 252 13.60 -10.81 7.15
CA ASP A 252 12.58 -11.28 8.07
C ASP A 252 12.25 -10.18 9.09
N VAL A 253 11.03 -9.65 9.00
CA VAL A 253 10.55 -8.54 9.83
C VAL A 253 10.47 -8.97 11.30
N VAL A 254 10.04 -10.20 11.57
CA VAL A 254 9.94 -10.74 12.94
C VAL A 254 11.32 -10.89 13.55
N ALA A 255 12.27 -11.46 12.81
CA ALA A 255 13.64 -11.61 13.29
C ALA A 255 14.27 -10.23 13.58
N ARG A 256 14.04 -9.25 12.71
CA ARG A 256 14.58 -7.90 12.89
C ARG A 256 14.00 -7.18 14.11
N ILE A 257 12.70 -7.29 14.34
CA ILE A 257 12.04 -6.72 15.53
C ILE A 257 12.54 -7.40 16.81
N LYS A 258 12.68 -8.73 16.81
CA LYS A 258 13.25 -9.48 17.94
C LYS A 258 14.68 -9.03 18.25
N ALA A 259 15.52 -8.89 17.23
CA ALA A 259 16.89 -8.42 17.39
C ALA A 259 16.94 -7.02 18.01
N PHE A 260 16.16 -6.08 17.46
CA PHE A 260 16.05 -4.71 18.00
C PHE A 260 15.56 -4.71 19.46
N ARG A 261 14.54 -5.53 19.78
CA ARG A 261 14.00 -5.63 21.14
C ARG A 261 15.04 -6.14 22.13
N LEU A 262 15.84 -7.13 21.73
CA LEU A 262 16.91 -7.70 22.56
C LEU A 262 18.03 -6.68 22.79
N GLU A 263 18.46 -6.01 21.73
CA GLU A 263 19.51 -4.99 21.78
C GLU A 263 19.12 -3.81 22.68
N SER A 264 17.93 -3.24 22.44
CA SER A 264 17.41 -2.14 23.26
C SER A 264 17.22 -2.55 24.73
N ARG A 265 16.74 -3.77 25.01
CA ARG A 265 16.64 -4.29 26.41
C ARG A 265 18.00 -4.38 27.07
N ARG A 266 19.04 -4.85 26.36
CA ARG A 266 20.41 -4.91 26.87
C ARG A 266 20.97 -3.54 27.19
N GLN A 267 20.79 -2.58 26.28
CA GLN A 267 21.21 -1.19 26.49
C GLN A 267 20.49 -0.57 27.70
N TYR A 268 19.18 -0.79 27.82
CA TYR A 268 18.40 -0.35 28.96
C TYR A 268 18.91 -0.96 30.27
N ALA A 269 19.12 -2.28 30.33
CA ALA A 269 19.61 -2.96 31.52
C ALA A 269 21.00 -2.46 31.97
N ALA A 270 21.89 -2.17 31.01
CA ALA A 270 23.20 -1.59 31.31
C ALA A 270 23.10 -0.19 31.94
N LEU A 271 22.11 0.61 31.53
CA LEU A 271 21.89 1.94 32.08
C LEU A 271 21.15 1.91 33.43
N ASP A 272 20.20 0.99 33.60
CA ASP A 272 19.37 0.81 34.80
C ASP A 272 20.18 0.32 36.00
N ALA A 273 21.17 -0.55 35.76
CA ALA A 273 22.08 -1.04 36.79
C ALA A 273 22.90 0.07 37.50
N GLY A 274 22.92 1.30 36.97
CA GLY A 274 23.72 2.40 37.50
C GLY A 274 22.96 3.63 38.03
N ARG A 275 21.65 3.81 37.74
CA ARG A 275 20.91 5.05 38.12
C ARG A 275 19.40 4.83 38.30
N ARG A 276 18.79 5.56 39.25
CA ARG A 276 17.32 5.56 39.50
C ARG A 276 16.48 6.26 38.42
N ASN A 277 17.10 7.02 37.51
CA ASN A 277 16.44 7.71 36.41
C ASN A 277 17.26 7.50 35.13
N VAL A 278 16.87 6.50 34.35
CA VAL A 278 17.47 6.24 33.03
C VAL A 278 16.69 7.05 32.00
N SER A 279 17.27 8.15 31.52
CA SER A 279 16.75 8.90 30.38
C SER A 279 17.54 8.58 29.11
N GLY A 280 16.90 8.67 27.95
CA GLY A 280 17.56 8.53 26.64
C GLY A 280 17.74 7.09 26.15
N HIS A 281 16.99 6.12 26.67
CA HIS A 281 17.03 4.74 26.17
C HIS A 281 16.04 4.52 25.00
N GLU A 282 16.32 3.57 24.12
CA GLU A 282 15.40 3.21 23.03
C GLU A 282 14.43 2.07 23.40
N TYR A 283 14.54 1.54 24.62
CA TYR A 283 13.71 0.43 25.09
C TYR A 283 12.34 0.90 25.58
N TRP A 284 11.28 0.56 24.85
CA TRP A 284 9.90 0.71 25.33
C TRP A 284 9.55 -0.45 26.26
N ARG A 285 8.99 -0.22 27.45
CA ARG A 285 8.71 -1.29 28.44
C ARG A 285 7.33 -1.94 28.28
N GLY A 286 6.49 -1.43 27.38
CA GLY A 286 5.19 -2.05 27.12
C GLY A 286 5.27 -3.45 26.51
N ARG A 287 4.11 -4.12 26.48
CA ARG A 287 3.90 -5.47 25.96
C ARG A 287 3.88 -5.45 24.43
N LEU A 288 4.79 -6.20 23.81
CA LEU A 288 4.84 -6.40 22.36
C LEU A 288 4.45 -7.84 22.03
N GLU A 289 3.39 -8.02 21.25
CA GLU A 289 2.91 -9.32 20.77
C GLU A 289 3.13 -9.45 19.28
N LEU A 290 3.69 -10.57 18.84
CA LEU A 290 3.84 -10.91 17.42
C LEU A 290 2.95 -12.12 17.15
N VAL A 291 1.91 -11.93 16.33
CA VAL A 291 0.96 -12.99 15.96
C VAL A 291 1.31 -13.46 14.56
N LEU A 292 1.67 -14.74 14.46
CA LEU A 292 1.89 -15.44 13.19
C LEU A 292 0.68 -16.32 12.90
N PRO A 293 0.22 -16.42 11.65
CA PRO A 293 -1.03 -17.10 11.31
C PRO A 293 -0.93 -18.63 11.24
N GLN A 294 0.22 -19.23 11.57
CA GLN A 294 0.31 -20.66 11.81
C GLN A 294 -0.15 -20.99 13.24
N GLY A 295 -0.99 -22.01 13.38
CA GLY A 295 -1.77 -22.38 14.58
C GLY A 295 -1.02 -22.75 15.87
N ARG A 296 0.04 -22.03 16.25
CA ARG A 296 0.62 -22.06 17.59
C ARG A 296 1.00 -20.65 18.01
N VAL A 297 0.25 -20.13 18.98
CA VAL A 297 0.67 -19.01 19.82
C VAL A 297 2.02 -19.39 20.44
N HIS A 298 3.12 -18.89 19.90
CA HIS A 298 4.42 -18.96 20.55
C HIS A 298 4.48 -17.90 21.66
N SER A 299 3.75 -18.13 22.76
CA SER A 299 4.12 -17.52 24.03
C SER A 299 5.35 -18.27 24.53
N SER A 300 6.55 -17.89 24.06
CA SER A 300 7.76 -18.40 24.69
C SER A 300 7.98 -17.66 26.02
N ASP A 301 8.48 -18.35 27.03
CA ASP A 301 8.79 -17.76 28.35
C ASP A 301 9.90 -16.69 28.32
N TYR A 302 10.36 -16.31 27.12
CA TYR A 302 11.31 -15.22 26.90
C TYR A 302 10.69 -13.82 27.09
N TRP A 303 9.35 -13.74 27.17
CA TRP A 303 8.58 -12.49 27.15
C TRP A 303 8.22 -11.92 28.53
N ARG A 304 8.78 -12.49 29.61
CA ARG A 304 8.74 -11.91 30.95
C ARG A 304 9.97 -11.03 31.25
#